data_AF-A0A4V0XE69-F1
#
_entry.id   AF-A0A4V0XE69-F1
#
_cell.length_a   1.000
_cell.length_b   1.000
_cell.length_c   1.000
_cell.angle_alpha   90.00
_cell.angle_beta   90.00
_cell.angle_gamma   90.00
#
_symmetry.space_group_name_H-M   'P 1'
#
loop_
_entity.id
_entity.type
_entity.pdbx_description
1 polymer ?
#
loop_
_entity_poly.entity_id
_entity_poly.type
_entity_poly.pdbx_seq_one_letter_code
_entity_poly.pdbx_strand_id
1 'polypeptide(L)'
;MRTQLQLELLRKLRQRKGLAKGFTLIELMIVVAILGLLSAVVLPQLLGVRSAGAAGAAIGEIVGLSKECSVYLTSGGIGTPVANCPTAGTSFSRSWSGTVANLNCLGVTNGTTGRSTATIAVSSLGVMTCAFNS
;
A
#
# COMPACT_ATOMS: atom_id res chain seq x y z
N MET A 1 55.62 -33.63 -31.12
CA MET A 1 54.98 -32.32 -31.43
C MET A 1 53.60 -32.12 -30.80
N ARG A 2 52.80 -33.16 -30.46
CA ARG A 2 51.45 -33.00 -29.86
C ARG A 2 51.38 -32.46 -28.41
N THR A 3 52.47 -32.54 -27.64
CA THR A 3 52.50 -32.12 -26.22
C THR A 3 52.54 -30.61 -26.03
N GLN A 4 53.06 -29.86 -27.00
CA GLN A 4 53.13 -28.38 -26.97
C GLN A 4 51.73 -27.76 -27.11
N LEU A 5 50.92 -28.30 -28.03
CA LEU A 5 49.52 -27.90 -28.24
C LEU A 5 48.64 -28.16 -27.01
N GLN A 6 48.87 -29.28 -26.32
CA GLN A 6 48.14 -29.59 -25.09
C GLN A 6 48.51 -28.62 -23.96
N LEU A 7 49.79 -28.23 -23.84
CA LEU A 7 50.23 -27.26 -22.85
C LEU A 7 49.60 -25.88 -23.09
N GLU A 8 49.46 -25.49 -24.35
CA GLU A 8 48.90 -24.18 -24.74
C GLU A 8 47.39 -24.11 -24.55
N LEU A 9 46.67 -25.19 -24.85
CA LEU A 9 45.24 -25.34 -24.50
C LEU A 9 45.01 -25.31 -22.99
N LEU A 10 45.85 -26.01 -22.22
CA LEU A 10 45.78 -25.99 -20.75
C LEU A 10 46.10 -24.60 -20.18
N ARG A 11 47.04 -23.86 -20.78
CA ARG A 11 47.34 -22.46 -20.42
C ARG A 11 46.13 -21.55 -20.69
N LYS A 12 45.48 -21.67 -21.86
CA LYS A 12 44.26 -20.91 -22.20
C LYS A 12 43.09 -21.23 -21.27
N LEU A 13 42.92 -22.49 -20.86
CA LEU A 13 41.89 -22.89 -19.89
C LEU A 13 42.19 -22.37 -18.47
N ARG A 14 43.45 -22.39 -18.03
CA ARG A 14 43.88 -21.83 -16.73
C ARG A 14 43.71 -20.30 -16.68
N GLN A 15 44.01 -19.61 -17.77
CA GLN A 15 43.88 -18.15 -17.87
C GLN A 15 42.41 -17.68 -17.86
N ARG A 16 41.46 -18.49 -18.37
CA ARG A 16 40.01 -18.24 -18.22
C ARG A 16 39.49 -18.46 -16.79
N LYS A 17 40.18 -19.26 -15.97
CA LYS A 17 39.77 -19.55 -14.59
C LYS A 17 39.99 -18.40 -13.60
N GLY A 18 40.71 -17.35 -14.00
CA GLY A 18 40.94 -16.13 -13.21
C GLY A 18 39.93 -15.00 -13.45
N LEU A 19 38.98 -15.16 -14.36
CA LEU A 19 38.01 -14.11 -14.73
C LEU A 19 36.63 -14.25 -14.05
N ALA A 20 36.38 -15.34 -13.32
CA ALA A 20 35.18 -15.47 -12.49
C ALA A 20 35.49 -14.93 -11.08
N LYS A 21 35.65 -13.61 -10.97
CA LYS A 21 35.82 -12.91 -9.70
C LYS A 21 34.43 -12.87 -9.03
N GLY A 22 34.13 -13.88 -8.23
CA GLY A 22 32.90 -13.93 -7.42
C GLY A 22 32.87 -12.80 -6.38
N PHE A 23 31.67 -12.44 -5.94
CA PHE A 23 31.46 -11.51 -4.83
C PHE A 23 32.18 -12.04 -3.59
N THR A 24 33.02 -11.23 -2.96
CA THR A 24 33.74 -11.67 -1.76
C THR A 24 32.78 -11.78 -0.58
N LEU A 25 33.04 -12.73 0.33
CA LEU A 25 32.23 -12.91 1.53
C LEU A 25 32.19 -11.62 2.36
N ILE A 26 33.31 -10.88 2.39
CA ILE A 26 33.43 -9.59 3.06
C ILE A 26 32.62 -8.48 2.38
N GLU A 27 32.56 -8.43 1.05
CA GLU A 27 31.68 -7.49 0.33
C GLU A 27 30.23 -7.75 0.69
N LEU A 28 29.79 -9.02 0.72
CA LEU A 28 28.41 -9.34 1.08
C LEU A 28 28.13 -8.95 2.53
N MET A 29 29.06 -9.22 3.44
CA MET A 29 28.95 -8.89 4.86
C MET A 29 28.80 -7.38 5.11
N ILE A 30 29.62 -6.56 4.44
CA ILE A 30 29.56 -5.10 4.58
C ILE A 30 28.24 -4.56 3.99
N VAL A 31 27.76 -5.15 2.89
CA VAL A 31 26.49 -4.73 2.27
C VAL A 31 25.30 -5.00 3.20
N VAL A 32 25.16 -6.20 3.76
CA VAL A 32 24.06 -6.44 4.72
C VAL A 32 24.23 -5.65 6.01
N ALA A 33 25.45 -5.34 6.45
CA ALA A 33 25.68 -4.46 7.60
C ALA A 33 25.19 -3.02 7.34
N ILE A 34 25.50 -2.45 6.18
CA ILE A 34 25.04 -1.10 5.80
C ILE A 34 23.53 -1.09 5.56
N LEU A 35 22.97 -2.08 4.86
CA LEU A 35 21.53 -2.20 4.65
C LEU A 35 20.78 -2.36 5.98
N GLY A 36 21.33 -3.11 6.93
CA GLY A 36 20.79 -3.24 8.28
C GLY A 36 20.68 -1.88 8.98
N LEU A 37 21.75 -1.09 8.96
CA LEU A 37 21.78 0.25 9.55
C LEU A 37 20.73 1.19 8.91
N LEU A 38 20.67 1.24 7.58
CA LEU A 38 19.72 2.09 6.86
C LEU A 38 18.27 1.66 7.13
N SER A 39 18.00 0.35 7.17
CA SER A 39 16.66 -0.20 7.39
C SER A 39 16.09 0.18 8.76
N ALA A 40 16.93 0.25 9.80
CA ALA A 40 16.49 0.57 11.16
C ALA A 40 15.84 1.96 11.26
N VAL A 41 16.32 2.93 10.47
CA VAL A 41 15.77 4.30 10.46
C VAL A 41 14.54 4.41 9.55
N VAL A 42 14.56 3.74 8.40
CA VAL A 42 13.55 3.92 7.35
C VAL A 42 12.27 3.09 7.59
N LEU A 43 12.38 1.88 8.15
CA LEU A 43 11.25 0.98 8.35
C LEU A 43 10.09 1.56 9.18
N PRO A 44 10.29 2.24 10.33
CA PRO A 44 9.15 2.76 11.10
C PRO A 44 8.34 3.81 10.34
N GLN A 45 9.01 4.65 9.53
CA GLN A 45 8.33 5.65 8.70
C GLN A 45 7.51 4.99 7.59
N LEU A 46 8.06 3.94 6.95
CA LEU A 46 7.37 3.19 5.91
C LEU A 46 6.07 2.53 6.41
N LEU A 47 6.07 2.02 7.64
CA LEU A 47 4.87 1.42 8.24
C LEU A 47 3.74 2.45 8.42
N GLY A 48 4.06 3.66 8.86
CA GLY A 48 3.09 4.76 8.99
C GLY A 48 2.53 5.24 7.65
N VAL A 49 3.36 5.31 6.61
CA VAL A 49 2.89 5.67 5.25
C VAL A 49 2.01 4.57 4.67
N ARG A 50 2.34 3.29 4.89
CA ARG A 50 1.50 2.17 4.44
C ARG A 50 0.14 2.16 5.11
N SER A 51 0.07 2.37 6.42
CA SER A 51 -1.22 2.44 7.13
C SER A 51 -2.04 3.66 6.68
N ALA A 52 -1.41 4.81 6.47
CA ALA A 52 -2.08 6.00 5.94
C ALA A 52 -2.62 5.77 4.52
N GLY A 53 -1.84 5.11 3.65
CA GLY A 53 -2.26 4.73 2.30
C GLY A 53 -3.43 3.73 2.32
N ALA A 54 -3.39 2.73 3.19
CA ALA A 54 -4.48 1.77 3.35
C ALA A 54 -5.77 2.45 3.84
N ALA A 55 -5.66 3.37 4.81
CA ALA A 55 -6.78 4.14 5.29
C ALA A 55 -7.37 5.07 4.22
N GLY A 56 -6.52 5.75 3.45
CA GLY A 56 -6.94 6.59 2.33
C GLY A 56 -7.66 5.79 1.22
N ALA A 57 -7.13 4.61 0.87
CA ALA A 57 -7.77 3.70 -0.08
C ALA A 57 -9.14 3.22 0.42
N ALA A 58 -9.22 2.85 1.70
CA ALA A 58 -10.46 2.45 2.34
C ALA A 58 -11.54 3.55 2.28
N ILE A 59 -11.17 4.80 2.61
CA ILE A 59 -12.06 5.96 2.51
C ILE A 59 -12.49 6.18 1.06
N GLY A 60 -11.56 6.12 0.11
CA GLY A 60 -11.85 6.31 -1.31
C GLY A 60 -12.89 5.30 -1.85
N GLU A 61 -12.80 4.05 -1.43
CA GLU A 61 -13.76 3.01 -1.84
C GLU A 61 -15.17 3.28 -1.31
N ILE A 62 -15.30 3.59 -0.01
CA ILE A 62 -16.62 3.91 0.56
C ILE A 62 -17.18 5.24 0.05
N VAL A 63 -16.34 6.21 -0.32
CA VAL A 63 -16.78 7.44 -1.01
C VAL A 63 -17.35 7.10 -2.40
N GLY A 64 -16.71 6.18 -3.13
CA GLY A 64 -17.23 5.69 -4.41
C GLY A 64 -18.61 5.05 -4.26
N LEU A 65 -18.73 4.08 -3.35
CA LEU A 65 -19.99 3.37 -3.08
C LEU A 65 -21.11 4.30 -2.59
N SER A 66 -20.79 5.20 -1.65
CA SER A 66 -21.76 6.17 -1.13
C SER A 66 -22.21 7.18 -2.19
N LYS A 67 -21.33 7.55 -3.13
CA LYS A 67 -21.68 8.42 -4.26
C LYS A 67 -22.69 7.76 -5.18
N GLU A 68 -22.50 6.49 -5.54
CA GLU A 68 -23.48 5.74 -6.34
C GLU A 68 -24.85 5.70 -5.65
N CYS A 69 -24.87 5.45 -4.34
CA CYS A 69 -26.09 5.48 -3.54
C CYS A 69 -26.73 6.88 -3.51
N SER A 70 -25.94 7.95 -3.34
CA SER A 70 -26.45 9.33 -3.35
C SER A 70 -27.08 9.72 -4.69
N VAL A 71 -26.49 9.29 -5.80
CA VAL A 71 -27.02 9.54 -7.15
C VAL A 71 -28.31 8.76 -7.36
N TYR A 72 -28.37 7.51 -6.92
CA TYR A 72 -29.58 6.69 -7.00
C TYR A 72 -30.76 7.30 -6.22
N LEU A 73 -30.50 7.81 -5.01
CA LEU A 73 -31.54 8.45 -4.18
C LEU A 73 -31.99 9.79 -4.77
N THR A 74 -31.06 10.62 -5.26
CA THR A 74 -31.38 11.92 -5.87
C THR A 74 -32.04 11.80 -7.24
N SER A 75 -31.80 10.71 -7.98
CA SER A 75 -32.45 10.43 -9.26
C SER A 75 -33.88 9.89 -9.12
N GLY A 76 -34.35 9.65 -7.88
CA GLY A 76 -35.66 9.05 -7.64
C GLY A 76 -35.70 7.54 -7.89
N GLY A 77 -34.55 6.85 -7.76
CA GLY A 77 -34.45 5.40 -7.89
C GLY A 77 -34.25 4.91 -9.32
N ILE A 78 -33.71 5.75 -10.22
CA ILE A 78 -33.39 5.35 -11.59
C ILE A 78 -32.08 4.55 -11.59
N GLY A 79 -32.13 3.33 -12.13
CA GLY A 79 -30.98 2.42 -12.25
C GLY A 79 -31.02 1.26 -11.26
N THR A 80 -29.91 0.52 -11.14
CA THR A 80 -29.75 -0.53 -10.14
C THR A 80 -29.04 0.03 -8.91
N PRO A 81 -29.60 -0.12 -7.70
CA PRO A 81 -28.93 0.34 -6.49
C PRO A 81 -27.67 -0.48 -6.23
N VAL A 82 -26.64 0.19 -5.70
CA VAL A 82 -25.49 -0.51 -5.10
C VAL A 82 -25.96 -1.32 -3.89
N ALA A 83 -25.29 -2.44 -3.59
CA ALA A 83 -25.60 -3.25 -2.41
C ALA A 83 -25.65 -2.37 -1.15
N ASN A 84 -26.66 -2.57 -0.31
CA ASN A 84 -26.98 -1.76 0.87
C ASN A 84 -27.43 -0.32 0.59
N CYS A 85 -28.05 -0.04 -0.57
CA CYS A 85 -28.74 1.23 -0.83
C CYS A 85 -30.26 1.06 -1.12
N PRO A 86 -31.10 0.58 -0.18
CA PRO A 86 -32.44 0.14 -0.58
C PRO A 86 -33.48 1.27 -0.61
N THR A 87 -33.47 2.27 0.28
CA THR A 87 -34.54 3.30 0.26
C THR A 87 -34.30 4.60 1.05
N ALA A 88 -33.43 4.63 2.06
CA ALA A 88 -33.01 5.86 2.77
C ALA A 88 -32.04 5.49 3.90
N GLY A 89 -31.07 6.36 4.22
CA GLY A 89 -30.35 6.27 5.49
C GLY A 89 -29.39 5.09 5.60
N THR A 90 -28.52 4.93 4.61
CA THR A 90 -27.56 3.82 4.58
C THR A 90 -26.17 4.30 4.94
N SER A 91 -25.41 3.45 5.62
CA SER A 91 -24.05 3.77 6.06
C SER A 91 -23.04 2.81 5.46
N PHE A 92 -22.01 3.35 4.82
CA PHE A 92 -20.86 2.62 4.32
C PHE A 92 -19.73 2.81 5.29
N SER A 93 -19.17 1.71 5.80
CA SER A 93 -18.11 1.76 6.79
C SER A 93 -16.91 0.96 6.33
N ARG A 94 -15.71 1.45 6.66
CA ARG A 94 -14.48 0.70 6.44
C ARG A 94 -13.47 0.99 7.51
N SER A 95 -12.84 -0.08 7.97
CA SER A 95 -11.77 -0.04 8.95
C SER A 95 -10.41 -0.28 8.29
N TRP A 96 -9.38 0.21 8.96
CA TRP A 96 -7.97 -0.03 8.62
C TRP A 96 -7.20 -0.37 9.89
N SER A 97 -6.01 -0.92 9.71
CA SER A 97 -5.10 -1.20 10.81
C SER A 97 -4.04 -0.10 10.97
N GLY A 98 -3.65 0.14 12.21
CA GLY A 98 -2.59 1.10 12.56
C GLY A 98 -3.10 2.49 12.91
N THR A 99 -2.28 3.21 13.68
CA THR A 99 -2.58 4.56 14.16
C THR A 99 -2.21 5.58 13.09
N VAL A 100 -3.23 6.24 12.55
CA VAL A 100 -3.09 7.27 11.51
C VAL A 100 -3.84 8.52 11.93
N ALA A 101 -3.31 9.68 11.56
CA ALA A 101 -3.90 10.99 11.84
C ALA A 101 -4.05 11.79 10.53
N ASN A 102 -4.80 12.88 10.58
CA ASN A 102 -4.98 13.82 9.46
C ASN A 102 -5.57 13.21 8.18
N LEU A 103 -6.34 12.12 8.31
CA LEU A 103 -7.17 11.61 7.21
C LEU A 103 -8.34 12.55 6.97
N ASN A 104 -8.70 12.75 5.70
CA ASN A 104 -9.86 13.52 5.28
C ASN A 104 -10.91 12.61 4.65
N CYS A 105 -12.16 12.80 5.03
CA CYS A 105 -13.32 12.12 4.47
C CYS A 105 -14.45 13.14 4.32
N LEU A 106 -14.84 13.46 3.09
CA LEU A 106 -15.90 14.45 2.78
C LEU A 106 -15.72 15.80 3.52
N GLY A 107 -14.49 16.26 3.71
CA GLY A 107 -14.18 17.52 4.41
C GLY A 107 -14.09 17.39 5.93
N VAL A 108 -14.40 16.23 6.49
CA VAL A 108 -14.20 15.91 7.91
C VAL A 108 -12.80 15.32 8.08
N THR A 109 -12.06 15.78 9.08
CA THR A 109 -10.74 15.24 9.41
C THR A 109 -10.76 14.44 10.70
N ASN A 110 -9.98 13.37 10.76
CA ASN A 110 -9.86 12.51 11.96
C ASN A 110 -9.29 13.27 13.19
N GLY A 111 -8.51 14.34 12.97
CA GLY A 111 -8.07 15.34 13.97
C GLY A 111 -7.12 14.82 15.07
N THR A 112 -7.26 13.57 15.46
CA THR A 112 -6.52 12.86 16.51
C THR A 112 -6.09 11.51 15.99
N THR A 113 -4.96 11.00 16.49
CA THR A 113 -4.58 9.59 16.29
C THR A 113 -5.57 8.64 16.96
N GLY A 114 -5.86 7.49 16.33
CA GLY A 114 -6.55 6.38 16.99
C GLY A 114 -8.00 6.12 16.57
N ARG A 115 -8.53 6.85 15.58
CA ARG A 115 -9.76 6.42 14.91
C ARG A 115 -9.42 5.50 13.74
N SER A 116 -9.94 4.28 13.76
CA SER A 116 -9.58 3.22 12.82
C SER A 116 -10.68 2.90 11.81
N THR A 117 -11.82 3.59 11.92
CA THR A 117 -12.99 3.36 11.08
C THR A 117 -13.52 4.68 10.51
N ALA A 118 -13.79 4.73 9.22
CA ALA A 118 -14.58 5.80 8.59
C ALA A 118 -15.97 5.27 8.25
N THR A 119 -17.00 6.05 8.58
CA THR A 119 -18.40 5.77 8.27
C THR A 119 -18.96 6.93 7.46
N ILE A 120 -19.47 6.65 6.26
CA ILE A 120 -20.21 7.60 5.45
C ILE A 120 -21.69 7.25 5.51
N ALA A 121 -22.51 8.16 6.02
CA ALA A 121 -23.96 8.03 6.02
C ALA A 121 -24.56 8.83 4.86
N VAL A 122 -25.45 8.18 4.10
CA VAL A 122 -26.21 8.77 3.00
C VAL A 122 -27.66 8.91 3.44
N SER A 123 -28.15 10.15 3.52
CA SER A 123 -29.55 10.45 3.85
C SER A 123 -30.51 10.11 2.69
N SER A 124 -31.81 10.08 2.97
CA SER A 124 -32.85 9.92 1.94
C SER A 124 -32.82 10.99 0.84
N LEU A 125 -32.24 12.16 1.12
CA LEU A 125 -32.07 13.25 0.16
C LEU A 125 -30.74 13.16 -0.61
N GLY A 126 -29.98 12.07 -0.44
CA GLY A 126 -28.67 11.88 -1.05
C GLY A 126 -27.54 12.71 -0.42
N VAL A 127 -27.81 13.44 0.68
CA VAL A 127 -26.74 14.14 1.41
C VAL A 127 -25.81 13.11 2.06
N MET A 128 -24.52 13.22 1.78
CA MET A 128 -23.47 12.38 2.36
C MET A 128 -22.81 13.10 3.54
N THR A 129 -22.63 12.39 4.64
CA THR A 129 -21.90 12.87 5.82
C THR A 129 -20.85 11.84 6.20
N CYS A 130 -19.68 12.28 6.68
CA CYS A 130 -18.65 11.37 7.14
C CYS A 130 -18.37 11.55 8.64
N ALA A 131 -18.13 10.44 9.32
CA ALA A 131 -17.66 10.39 10.69
C ALA A 131 -16.53 9.39 10.81
N PHE A 132 -15.62 9.64 11.75
CA PHE A 132 -14.57 8.70 12.11
C PHE A 132 -14.87 8.11 13.49
N ASN A 133 -14.74 6.79 13.63
CA ASN A 133 -14.96 6.06 14.89
C ASN A 133 -13.69 5.28 15.26
N SER A 134 -13.53 5.01 16.56
CA SER A 134 -12.42 4.21 17.13
C SER A 134 -12.41 2.80 16.57
#